data_AF-S3DGV4-F1
#
_entry.id   AF-S3DGV4-F1
#
_cell.length_a   1.000
_cell.length_b   1.000
_cell.length_c   1.000
_cell.angle_alpha   90.00
_cell.angle_beta   90.00
_cell.angle_gamma   90.00
#
_symmetry.space_group_name_H-M   'P 1'
#
loop_
_entity.id
_entity.type
_entity.pdbx_description
1 polymer ?
#
loop_
_entity_poly.entity_id
_entity_poly.type
_entity_poly.pdbx_seq_one_letter_code
_entity_poly.pdbx_strand_id
1 'polypeptide(L)'
;MCALIRREFFIIFHRKIDILNHLYFFIIIIVLFPLSFSPELLLLSHTIAGVVWISVLLSIFLSLERLFRDDFLDGSLEQIMLTPIPLPLIIIIKVMAHWIWSSLPLVLISPLLLVFFQLIITFGLLLF
;
A
#
# COMPACT_ATOMS: atom_id res chain seq x y z
N MET A 1 22.87 11.44 -8.96
CA MET A 1 22.16 10.60 -7.95
C MET A 1 21.21 11.40 -7.07
N CYS A 2 21.66 12.36 -6.25
CA CYS A 2 20.77 13.13 -5.35
C CYS A 2 19.62 13.88 -6.07
N ALA A 3 19.86 14.39 -7.29
CA ALA A 3 18.82 15.07 -8.08
C ALA A 3 17.67 14.14 -8.49
N LEU A 4 17.96 12.87 -8.79
CA LEU A 4 16.97 11.85 -9.14
C LEU A 4 16.09 11.51 -7.92
N ILE A 5 16.72 11.30 -6.76
CA ILE A 5 15.99 11.01 -5.51
C ILE A 5 15.07 12.18 -5.14
N ARG A 6 15.56 13.42 -5.25
CA ARG A 6 14.74 14.62 -4.99
C ARG A 6 13.57 14.73 -5.97
N ARG A 7 13.81 14.44 -7.25
CA ARG A 7 12.76 14.43 -8.28
C ARG A 7 11.67 13.42 -7.95
N GLU A 8 12.04 12.17 -7.66
CA GLU A 8 11.08 11.11 -7.31
C GLU A 8 10.26 11.48 -6.07
N PHE A 9 10.91 11.99 -5.01
CA PHE A 9 10.19 12.45 -3.81
C PHE A 9 9.19 13.58 -4.11
N PHE A 10 9.55 14.53 -4.98
CA PHE A 10 8.68 15.66 -5.32
C PHE A 10 7.49 15.23 -6.18
N ILE A 11 7.71 14.29 -7.11
CA ILE A 11 6.67 13.69 -7.95
C ILE A 11 5.66 12.94 -7.09
N ILE A 12 6.14 12.10 -6.16
CA ILE A 12 5.29 11.36 -5.23
C ILE A 12 4.48 12.33 -4.34
N PHE A 13 5.09 13.44 -3.92
CA PHE A 13 4.41 14.44 -3.09
C PHE A 13 3.30 15.20 -3.83
N HIS A 14 3.39 15.33 -5.17
CA HIS A 14 2.33 15.93 -5.98
C HIS A 14 1.23 14.92 -6.36
N ARG A 15 1.57 13.63 -6.44
CA ARG A 15 0.62 12.54 -6.73
C ARG A 15 -0.04 11.96 -5.48
N LYS A 16 -0.53 12.83 -4.59
CA LYS A 16 -1.21 12.44 -3.34
C LYS A 16 -2.46 11.59 -3.58
N ILE A 17 -3.14 11.82 -4.71
CA ILE A 17 -4.37 11.11 -5.11
C ILE A 17 -4.11 9.60 -5.32
N ASP A 18 -2.96 9.23 -5.90
CA ASP A 18 -2.63 7.82 -6.08
C ASP A 18 -2.40 7.14 -4.75
N ILE A 19 -1.65 7.76 -3.83
CA ILE A 19 -1.41 7.22 -2.48
C ILE A 19 -2.73 7.04 -1.73
N LEU A 20 -3.63 8.02 -1.82
CA LEU A 20 -4.96 7.92 -1.23
C LEU A 20 -5.74 6.72 -1.76
N ASN A 21 -5.69 6.46 -3.07
CA ASN A 21 -6.45 5.37 -3.68
C ASN A 21 -6.00 3.99 -3.15
N HIS A 22 -4.70 3.77 -2.96
CA HIS A 22 -4.16 2.54 -2.39
C HIS A 22 -4.54 2.36 -0.92
N LEU A 23 -4.54 3.47 -0.15
CA LEU A 23 -4.97 3.47 1.24
C LEU A 23 -6.46 3.18 1.36
N TYR A 24 -7.31 3.80 0.52
CA TYR A 24 -8.74 3.51 0.49
C TYR A 24 -9.01 2.04 0.19
N PHE A 25 -8.33 1.47 -0.79
CA PHE A 25 -8.49 0.07 -1.14
C PHE A 25 -8.08 -0.87 0.02
N PHE A 26 -6.95 -0.58 0.67
CA PHE A 26 -6.51 -1.32 1.85
C PHE A 26 -7.53 -1.23 2.99
N ILE A 27 -8.04 -0.03 3.28
CA ILE A 27 -9.06 0.21 4.32
C ILE A 27 -10.36 -0.53 4.00
N ILE A 28 -10.81 -0.51 2.73
CA ILE A 28 -12.02 -1.22 2.31
C ILE A 28 -11.86 -2.72 2.53
N ILE A 29 -10.74 -3.32 2.12
CA ILE A 29 -10.53 -4.76 2.29
C ILE A 29 -10.47 -5.11 3.77
N ILE A 30 -9.69 -4.39 4.56
CA ILE A 30 -9.47 -4.74 5.96
C ILE A 30 -10.72 -4.55 6.83
N VAL A 31 -11.66 -3.70 6.40
CA VAL A 31 -12.98 -3.54 7.03
C VAL A 31 -13.98 -4.58 6.53
N LEU A 32 -14.02 -4.87 5.22
CA LEU A 32 -14.99 -5.81 4.66
C LEU A 32 -14.66 -7.28 4.98
N PHE A 33 -13.37 -7.61 5.10
CA PHE A 33 -12.96 -8.99 5.32
C PHE A 33 -13.50 -9.53 6.65
N PRO A 34 -13.33 -8.86 7.80
CA PRO A 34 -13.87 -9.34 9.08
C PRO A 34 -15.39 -9.46 9.09
N LEU A 35 -16.10 -8.58 8.38
CA LEU A 35 -17.55 -8.66 8.23
C LEU A 35 -18.02 -9.91 7.46
N SER A 36 -17.14 -10.50 6.65
CA SER A 36 -17.44 -11.70 5.86
C SER A 36 -17.29 -13.01 6.66
N PHE A 37 -16.67 -12.97 7.85
CA PHE A 37 -16.44 -14.15 8.69
C PHE A 37 -17.23 -14.06 9.99
N SER A 38 -17.61 -15.22 10.53
CA SER A 38 -18.23 -15.30 11.85
C SER A 38 -17.20 -14.94 12.95
N PRO A 39 -17.59 -14.31 14.08
CA PRO A 39 -16.67 -13.86 15.13
C PRO A 39 -15.78 -14.98 15.68
N GLU A 40 -16.29 -16.22 15.76
CA GLU A 40 -15.53 -17.39 16.21
C GLU A 40 -14.31 -17.71 15.32
N LEU A 41 -14.42 -17.49 14.00
CA LEU A 41 -13.32 -17.70 13.04
C LEU A 41 -12.25 -16.61 13.16
N LEU A 42 -12.62 -15.43 13.67
CA LEU A 42 -11.72 -14.29 13.89
C LEU A 42 -10.92 -14.43 15.20
N LEU A 43 -11.40 -15.21 16.17
CA LEU A 43 -10.67 -15.48 17.42
C LEU A 43 -9.39 -16.30 17.20
N LEU A 44 -9.29 -17.00 16.06
CA LEU A 44 -8.03 -17.61 15.66
C LEU A 44 -7.06 -16.51 15.22
N SER A 45 -6.07 -16.24 16.08
CA SER A 45 -4.99 -15.26 15.84
C SER A 45 -4.32 -15.39 14.47
N HIS A 46 -4.29 -16.61 13.92
CA HIS A 46 -3.78 -16.89 12.58
C HIS A 46 -4.63 -16.31 11.45
N THR A 47 -5.95 -16.25 11.60
CA THR A 47 -6.86 -15.72 10.57
C THR A 47 -6.65 -14.23 10.38
N ILE A 48 -6.63 -13.46 11.48
CA ILE A 48 -6.42 -12.01 11.46
C ILE A 48 -5.09 -11.64 10.80
N ALA A 49 -4.01 -12.35 11.15
CA ALA A 49 -2.71 -12.11 10.55
C ALA A 49 -2.73 -12.35 9.03
N GLY A 50 -3.38 -13.42 8.57
CA GLY A 50 -3.54 -13.71 7.15
C GLY A 50 -4.28 -12.60 6.39
N VAL A 51 -5.40 -12.11 6.95
CA VAL A 51 -6.19 -11.02 6.36
C VAL A 51 -5.37 -9.75 6.17
N VAL A 52 -4.59 -9.37 7.19
CA VAL A 52 -3.72 -8.19 7.14
C VAL A 52 -2.69 -8.35 6.01
N TRP A 53 -2.00 -9.49 5.94
CA TRP A 53 -1.00 -9.75 4.90
C TRP A 53 -1.60 -9.75 3.49
N ILE A 54 -2.77 -10.37 3.29
CA ILE A 54 -3.46 -10.38 2.00
C ILE A 54 -3.84 -8.95 1.58
N SER A 55 -4.39 -8.17 2.52
CA SER A 55 -4.79 -6.78 2.27
C SER A 55 -3.60 -5.90 1.86
N VAL A 56 -2.46 -6.07 2.54
CA VAL A 56 -1.20 -5.39 2.20
C VAL A 56 -0.72 -5.79 0.81
N LEU A 57 -0.67 -7.09 0.50
CA LEU A 57 -0.21 -7.59 -0.80
C LEU A 57 -1.09 -7.12 -1.95
N LEU A 58 -2.43 -7.15 -1.80
CA LEU A 58 -3.36 -6.70 -2.82
C LEU A 58 -3.23 -5.19 -3.11
N SER A 59 -3.01 -4.40 -2.05
CA SER A 59 -2.78 -2.96 -2.18
C SER A 59 -1.46 -2.66 -2.91
N ILE A 60 -0.39 -3.42 -2.61
CA ILE A 60 0.91 -3.29 -3.31
C ILE A 60 0.78 -3.65 -4.79
N PHE A 61 -0.01 -4.67 -5.13
CA PHE A 61 -0.19 -5.12 -6.52
C PHE A 61 -0.78 -4.02 -7.40
N LEU A 62 -1.81 -3.32 -6.90
CA LEU A 62 -2.41 -2.18 -7.62
C LEU A 62 -1.42 -1.04 -7.85
N SER A 63 -0.47 -0.84 -6.93
CA SER A 63 0.51 0.23 -7.08
C SER A 63 1.65 -0.09 -8.02
N LEU A 64 1.99 -1.37 -8.18
CA LEU A 64 3.03 -1.80 -9.10
C LEU A 64 2.65 -1.54 -10.56
N GLU A 65 1.37 -1.68 -10.92
CA GLU A 65 0.90 -1.42 -12.29
C GLU A 65 1.08 0.03 -12.74
N ARG A 66 0.98 0.98 -11.80
CA ARG A 66 1.07 2.42 -12.09
C ARG A 66 2.50 2.94 -12.11
N LEU A 67 3.40 2.29 -11.36
CA LEU A 67 4.78 2.76 -11.12
C LEU A 67 5.59 3.04 -12.41
N PHE A 68 5.34 2.30 -13.49
CA PHE A 68 6.01 2.49 -14.78
C PHE A 68 5.07 2.94 -15.89
N ARG A 69 3.79 2.60 -15.79
CA ARG A 69 2.77 2.98 -16.79
C ARG A 69 2.69 4.50 -16.92
N ASP A 70 2.73 5.22 -15.81
CA ASP A 70 2.57 6.67 -15.86
C ASP A 70 3.78 7.37 -16.49
N ASP A 71 5.00 6.90 -16.23
CA ASP A 71 6.20 7.43 -16.89
C ASP A 71 6.27 7.06 -18.37
N PHE A 72 5.68 5.93 -18.75
CA PHE A 72 5.55 5.54 -20.14
C PHE A 72 4.57 6.48 -20.87
N LEU A 73 3.42 6.79 -20.26
CA LEU A 73 2.43 7.69 -20.85
C LEU A 73 2.92 9.13 -20.98
N ASP A 74 3.71 9.63 -20.03
CA ASP A 74 4.30 10.97 -20.07
C ASP A 74 5.60 11.06 -20.90
N GLY A 75 6.08 9.95 -21.49
CA GLY A 75 7.34 9.90 -22.27
C GLY A 75 8.62 10.04 -21.43
N SER A 76 8.50 10.24 -20.12
CA SER A 76 9.59 10.31 -19.14
C SER A 76 10.46 9.04 -19.17
N LEU A 77 9.86 7.88 -19.42
CA LEU A 77 10.59 6.61 -19.51
C LEU A 77 11.63 6.62 -20.63
N GLU A 78 11.29 7.17 -21.80
CA GLU A 78 12.21 7.25 -22.95
C GLU A 78 13.38 8.18 -22.65
N GLN A 79 13.12 9.32 -21.98
CA GLN A 79 14.18 10.23 -21.52
C GLN A 79 15.10 9.57 -20.48
N ILE A 80 14.54 8.77 -19.58
CA ILE A 80 15.32 8.02 -18.57
C ILE A 80 16.24 6.99 -19.25
N MET A 81 15.78 6.32 -20.31
CA MET A 81 16.60 5.36 -21.06
C MET A 81 17.78 6.01 -21.80
N LEU A 82 17.70 7.31 -22.10
CA LEU A 82 18.79 8.08 -22.71
C LEU A 82 19.82 8.59 -21.69
N THR A 83 19.54 8.47 -20.39
CA THR A 83 20.50 8.89 -19.37
C THR A 83 21.65 7.88 -19.19
N PRO A 84 22.87 8.34 -18.84
CA PRO A 84 24.03 7.46 -18.63
C PRO A 84 23.95 6.64 -17.32
N ILE A 85 22.76 6.55 -16.71
CA ILE A 85 22.54 5.93 -15.42
C ILE A 85 22.00 4.52 -15.66
N PRO A 86 22.54 3.49 -14.99
CA PRO A 86 22.06 2.12 -15.18
C PRO A 86 20.58 2.00 -14.79
N LEU A 87 19.75 1.51 -15.72
CA LEU A 87 18.31 1.30 -15.53
C LEU A 87 17.94 0.53 -14.24
N PRO A 88 18.65 -0.55 -13.85
CA PRO A 88 18.36 -1.27 -12.61
C PRO A 88 18.42 -0.38 -11.36
N LEU A 89 19.34 0.58 -11.34
CA LEU A 89 19.48 1.52 -10.22
C LEU A 89 18.26 2.44 -10.11
N ILE A 90 17.75 2.90 -11.25
CA ILE A 90 16.58 3.79 -11.31
C ILE A 90 15.34 3.04 -10.84
N ILE A 91 15.18 1.78 -11.27
CA ILE A 91 14.11 0.88 -10.81
C ILE A 91 14.15 0.71 -9.28
N ILE A 92 15.32 0.42 -8.71
CA ILE A 92 15.48 0.24 -7.25
C ILE A 92 15.07 1.52 -6.51
N ILE A 93 15.53 2.69 -6.97
CA ILE A 93 15.19 3.98 -6.33
C ILE A 93 13.68 4.22 -6.38
N LYS A 94 13.02 4.00 -7.52
CA LYS A 94 11.57 4.18 -7.65
C LYS A 94 10.79 3.21 -6.76
N VAL A 95 11.17 1.94 -6.75
CA VAL A 95 10.54 0.91 -5.91
C VAL A 95 10.71 1.25 -4.43
N MET A 96 11.90 1.66 -4.00
CA MET A 96 12.13 2.04 -2.60
C MET A 96 11.37 3.30 -2.20
N ALA A 97 11.39 4.35 -3.02
CA ALA A 97 10.65 5.58 -2.74
C ALA A 97 9.15 5.29 -2.65
N HIS A 98 8.62 4.47 -3.56
CA HIS A 98 7.25 4.03 -3.54
C HIS A 98 6.92 3.20 -2.29
N TRP A 99 7.75 2.21 -1.96
CA TRP A 99 7.56 1.33 -0.81
C TRP A 99 7.54 2.11 0.52
N ILE A 100 8.43 3.08 0.68
CA ILE A 100 8.44 3.95 1.87
C ILE A 100 7.13 4.73 1.98
N TRP A 101 6.65 5.30 0.87
CA TRP A 101 5.43 6.10 0.88
C TRP A 101 4.14 5.29 1.04
N SER A 102 4.09 4.04 0.55
CA SER A 102 2.92 3.16 0.70
C SER A 102 2.91 2.43 2.05
N SER A 103 4.07 2.02 2.56
CA SER A 103 4.18 1.23 3.78
C SER A 103 4.15 2.07 5.06
N LEU A 104 4.70 3.30 5.03
CA LEU A 104 4.75 4.17 6.20
C LEU A 104 3.35 4.54 6.76
N PRO A 105 2.36 4.96 5.94
CA PRO A 105 1.02 5.23 6.43
C PRO A 105 0.35 3.96 6.96
N LEU A 106 0.62 2.82 6.32
CA LEU A 106 0.10 1.51 6.68
C LEU A 106 0.54 1.09 8.09
N VAL A 107 1.82 1.28 8.41
CA VAL A 107 2.37 1.05 9.75
C VAL A 107 1.76 2.01 10.78
N LEU A 108 1.55 3.27 10.39
CA LEU A 108 0.90 4.28 11.25
C LEU A 108 -0.57 3.95 11.56
N ILE A 109 -1.28 3.34 10.61
CA ILE A 109 -2.70 2.94 10.74
C ILE A 109 -2.85 1.58 11.45
N SER A 110 -1.80 0.75 11.50
CA SER A 110 -1.79 -0.54 12.19
C SER A 110 -2.37 -0.54 13.62
N PRO A 111 -1.97 0.36 14.54
CA PRO A 111 -2.53 0.37 15.90
C PRO A 111 -4.01 0.72 15.93
N LEU A 112 -4.48 1.57 15.00
CA LEU A 112 -5.90 1.92 14.89
C LEU A 112 -6.73 0.72 14.42
N LEU A 113 -6.19 -0.06 13.48
CA LEU A 113 -6.80 -1.29 12.99
C LEU A 113 -6.93 -2.36 14.07
N LEU A 114 -5.93 -2.48 14.96
CA LEU A 114 -5.98 -3.41 16.08
C LEU A 114 -7.20 -3.12 16.97
N VAL A 115 -7.42 -1.85 17.32
CA VAL A 115 -8.57 -1.41 18.12
C VAL A 115 -9.89 -1.69 17.38
N PHE A 116 -9.95 -1.41 16.08
CA PHE A 116 -11.14 -1.69 15.26
C PHE A 116 -11.49 -3.19 15.24
N PHE A 117 -10.50 -4.05 15.05
CA PHE A 117 -10.69 -5.50 15.10
C PHE A 117 -11.18 -5.97 16.47
N GLN A 118 -10.60 -5.46 17.55
CA GLN A 118 -11.01 -5.84 18.90
C GLN A 118 -12.45 -5.41 19.20
N LEU A 119 -12.88 -4.25 18.69
CA LEU A 119 -14.26 -3.79 18.76
C LEU A 119 -15.20 -4.73 18.00
N ILE A 120 -14.87 -5.10 16.75
CA ILE A 120 -15.70 -5.98 15.92
C ILE A 120 -15.93 -7.34 16.57
N ILE A 121 -14.87 -7.91 17.16
CA ILE A 121 -14.93 -9.21 17.85
C ILE A 121 -15.83 -9.11 19.09
N THR A 122 -15.67 -8.05 19.88
CA THR A 122 -16.45 -7.84 21.12
C THR A 122 -17.94 -7.64 20.81
N PHE A 123 -18.28 -6.84 19.80
CA PHE A 123 -19.67 -6.64 19.37
C PHE A 123 -20.29 -7.91 18.77
N GLY A 124 -19.52 -8.65 17.96
CA GLY A 124 -19.95 -9.92 17.38
C GLY A 124 -20.31 -10.95 18.44
N LEU A 125 -19.53 -11.03 19.53
CA LEU A 125 -19.82 -11.94 20.65
C LEU A 125 -20.98 -11.49 21.54
N LEU A 126 -21.40 -10.23 21.50
CA LEU A 126 -22.54 -9.71 22.30
C LEU A 126 -23.90 -9.90 21.61
N LEU A 127 -23.90 -10.12 20.29
CA LEU A 127 -25.12 -10.32 19.49
C LEU A 127 -25.54 -11.80 19.36
N PHE A 128 -24.77 -12.73 19.94
CA PHE A 128 -25.04 -14.17 20.00
C PHE A 128 -24.87 -14.68 21.43
#